data_AF-A0A7Y3C2N0-F1
#
_entry.id   AF-A0A7Y3C2N0-F1
#
_cell.length_a   1.000
_cell.length_b   1.000
_cell.length_c   1.000
_cell.angle_alpha   90.00
_cell.angle_beta   90.00
_cell.angle_gamma   90.00
#
_symmetry.space_group_name_H-M   'P 1'
#
loop_
_entity.id
_entity.type
_entity.pdbx_description
1 polymer ?
#
loop_
_entity_poly.entity_id
_entity_poly.type
_entity_poly.pdbx_seq_one_letter_code
_entity_poly.pdbx_strand_id
1 'polypeptide(L)' 'LLIGVAVWMAYGAYVFATSPASPWEKLGTGAIAIGILMLLASVIWERLREWETDPYRDVHR' A
#
# COMPACT_ATOMS: atom_id res chain seq x y z
N LEU A 1 4.65 13.64 6.78
CA LEU A 1 4.48 12.17 6.61
C LEU A 1 4.27 11.79 5.15
N LEU A 2 3.28 12.35 4.44
CA LEU A 2 3.00 12.04 3.01
C LEU A 2 4.21 12.24 2.07
N ILE A 3 4.95 13.36 2.21
CA ILE A 3 6.14 13.62 1.39
C ILE A 3 7.24 12.59 1.66
N GLY A 4 7.46 12.22 2.93
CA GLY A 4 8.44 11.20 3.30
C GLY A 4 8.10 9.83 2.73
N VAL A 5 6.83 9.43 2.80
CA VAL A 5 6.34 8.19 2.18
C VAL A 5 6.52 8.21 0.66
N ALA A 6 6.22 9.34 0.00
CA ALA A 6 6.40 9.48 -1.44
C ALA A 6 7.87 9.33 -1.87
N VAL A 7 8.79 10.00 -1.15
CA VAL A 7 10.24 9.89 -1.40
C VAL A 7 10.73 8.46 -1.17
N TRP A 8 10.29 7.81 -0.08
CA TRP A 8 10.66 6.45 0.24
C TRP A 8 10.18 5.44 -0.82
N MET A 9 8.93 5.58 -1.30
CA MET A 9 8.38 4.77 -2.37
C MET A 9 9.14 4.96 -3.69
N ALA A 10 9.45 6.20 -4.07
CA ALA A 10 10.22 6.49 -5.28
C ALA A 10 11.64 5.89 -5.21
N TYR A 11 12.31 6.01 -4.06
CA TYR A 11 13.63 5.42 -3.86
C TYR A 11 13.59 3.89 -3.89
N GLY A 12 12.62 3.26 -3.23
CA GLY A 12 12.44 1.81 -3.26
C GLY A 12 12.19 1.28 -4.68
N ALA A 13 11.35 1.97 -5.46
CA ALA A 13 11.09 1.63 -6.86
C ALA A 13 12.36 1.77 -7.73
N TYR A 14 13.16 2.83 -7.50
CA TYR A 14 14.44 3.00 -8.17
C TYR A 14 15.40 1.84 -7.87
N VAL A 15 15.60 1.51 -6.59
CA VAL A 15 16.47 0.40 -6.17
C VAL A 15 16.02 -0.93 -6.77
N PHE A 16 14.72 -1.20 -6.79
CA PHE A 16 14.16 -2.40 -7.40
C PHE A 16 14.43 -2.48 -8.91
N ALA A 17 14.27 -1.35 -9.62
CA ALA A 17 14.50 -1.26 -11.06
C ALA A 17 15.99 -1.46 -11.41
N THR A 18 16.90 -0.81 -10.68
CA THR A 18 18.35 -0.85 -10.96
C THR A 18 19.08 -2.04 -10.35
N SER A 19 18.42 -2.85 -9.52
CA SER A 19 19.04 -4.00 -8.87
C SER A 19 19.52 -5.05 -9.89
N PRO A 20 20.72 -5.65 -9.71
CA PRO A 20 21.21 -6.75 -10.54
C PRO A 20 20.58 -8.12 -10.19
N ALA A 21 19.58 -8.15 -9.30
CA ALA A 21 18.87 -9.38 -8.92
C ALA A 21 18.24 -10.09 -10.12
N SER A 22 18.10 -11.42 -10.01
CA SER A 22 17.56 -12.23 -11.09
C SER A 22 16.10 -11.85 -11.40
N PRO A 23 15.63 -12.03 -12.65
CA PRO A 23 14.25 -11.69 -13.02
C PRO A 23 13.19 -12.43 -12.18
N TRP A 24 13.45 -13.68 -11.81
CA TRP A 24 12.54 -14.48 -10.98
C TRP A 24 12.43 -13.96 -9.54
N GLU A 25 13.55 -13.54 -8.94
CA GLU A 25 13.54 -12.90 -7.63
C GLU A 25 12.75 -11.59 -7.68
N LYS A 26 12.96 -10.76 -8.72
CA LYS A 26 12.20 -9.52 -8.91
C LYS A 26 10.70 -9.78 -9.03
N LEU A 27 10.29 -10.81 -9.79
CA LEU A 27 8.88 -11.18 -9.92
C LEU A 27 8.29 -11.63 -8.58
N GLY A 28 8.99 -12.46 -7.82
CA GLY A 28 8.55 -12.92 -6.50
C GLY A 28 8.38 -11.76 -5.51
N THR A 29 9.38 -10.90 -5.39
CA THR A 29 9.32 -9.72 -4.51
C THR A 29 8.21 -8.75 -4.95
N GLY A 30 8.08 -8.51 -6.27
CA GLY A 30 7.04 -7.65 -6.82
C GLY A 30 5.63 -8.17 -6.54
N ALA A 31 5.40 -9.46 -6.71
CA ALA A 31 4.11 -10.09 -6.44
C ALA A 31 3.72 -9.95 -4.95
N ILE A 32 4.66 -10.17 -4.03
CA ILE A 32 4.43 -10.01 -2.59
C ILE A 32 4.10 -8.54 -2.27
N ALA A 33 4.90 -7.60 -2.77
CA ALA A 33 4.68 -6.17 -2.53
C ALA A 33 3.30 -5.71 -3.04
N ILE A 34 2.94 -6.09 -4.27
CA ILE A 34 1.63 -5.78 -4.85
C ILE A 34 0.51 -6.42 -4.02
N GLY A 35 0.65 -7.68 -3.60
CA GLY A 35 -0.33 -8.36 -2.76
C GLY A 35 -0.59 -7.63 -1.45
N ILE A 36 0.46 -7.19 -0.76
CA ILE A 36 0.33 -6.40 0.47
C ILE A 36 -0.39 -5.07 0.20
N LEU A 37 -0.03 -4.36 -0.87
CA LEU A 37 -0.67 -3.10 -1.23
C LEU A 37 -2.16 -3.28 -1.57
N MET A 38 -2.52 -4.36 -2.26
CA MET A 38 -3.92 -4.69 -2.55
C MET A 38 -4.71 -4.97 -1.28
N LEU A 39 -4.16 -5.76 -0.35
CA LEU A 39 -4.79 -6.05 0.94
C LEU A 39 -4.97 -4.79 1.79
N LEU A 40 -3.97 -3.91 1.82
CA LEU A 40 -4.08 -2.65 2.53
C LEU A 40 -5.14 -1.75 1.89
N ALA A 41 -5.15 -1.66 0.55
CA ALA A 41 -6.12 -0.87 -0.18
C ALA A 41 -7.55 -1.39 0.04
N SER A 42 -7.77 -2.71 0.08
CA SER A 42 -9.09 -3.29 0.33
C SER A 42 -9.62 -2.92 1.71
N VAL A 43 -8.78 -3.03 2.75
CA VAL A 43 -9.17 -2.66 4.13
C VAL A 43 -9.50 -1.16 4.24
N ILE A 44 -8.68 -0.30 3.63
CA ILE A 44 -8.95 1.15 3.62
C ILE A 44 -10.26 1.44 2.87
N TRP A 45 -10.47 0.79 1.72
CA TRP A 45 -11.66 0.95 0.91
C TRP A 45 -12.93 0.53 1.66
N GLU A 46 -12.91 -0.64 2.28
CA GLU A 46 -14.00 -1.15 3.12
C GLU A 46 -14.31 -0.17 4.25
N ARG A 47 -13.27 0.32 4.95
CA ARG A 47 -13.45 1.28 6.03
C ARG A 47 -14.06 2.60 5.56
N LEU A 48 -13.61 3.13 4.42
CA LEU A 48 -14.16 4.37 3.86
C LEU A 48 -15.63 4.19 3.45
N ARG A 49 -15.97 3.03 2.89
CA ARG A 49 -17.34 2.68 2.51
C ARG A 49 -18.27 2.56 3.72
N GLU A 50 -17.82 1.86 4.76
CA GLU A 50 -18.61 1.71 6.00
C GLU A 50 -18.82 3.04 6.71
N TRP A 51 -17.85 3.94 6.62
CA TRP A 51 -17.90 5.26 7.27
C TRP A 51 -19.04 6.16 6.79
N GLU A 52 -19.59 5.91 5.59
CA GLU A 52 -20.77 6.62 5.08
C GLU A 52 -22.08 6.14 5.73
N THR A 53 -22.13 4.87 6.15
CA THR A 53 -23.36 4.23 6.63
C THR A 53 -23.38 3.95 8.13
N ASP A 54 -22.29 4.26 8.84
CA ASP A 54 -22.15 3.98 10.27
C ASP A 54 -23.03 4.92 11.13
N PRO A 55 -24.11 4.41 11.75
CA PRO A 55 -25.03 5.21 12.57
C PRO A 55 -24.41 5.65 13.90
N TYR A 56 -23.31 5.02 14.34
CA TYR A 56 -22.65 5.30 15.62
C TYR A 56 -21.49 6.27 15.51
N ARG A 57 -21.20 6.76 14.30
CA ARG A 57 -20.09 7.67 13.98
C ARG A 57 -19.99 8.88 14.92
N ASP A 58 -21.14 9.45 15.29
CA ASP A 58 -21.20 10.69 16.08
C ASP A 58 -21.54 10.46 17.57
N VAL A 59 -21.66 9.20 18.01
CA VAL A 59 -22.02 8.86 19.40
C VAL A 59 -20.83 8.99 20.37
N HIS A 60 -19.60 8.88 19.87
CA HIS A 60 -18.37 8.94 20.67
C HIS A 60 -17.60 10.27 20.54
N ARG A 61 -18.32 11.40 20.44
CA ARG A 61 -17.68 12.72 20.34
C ARG A 61 -17.30 13.31 21.70
#